data_AF-A0A7X6XHT1-F1
#
_entry.id   AF-A0A7X6XHT1-F1
#
_cell.length_a   1.000
_cell.length_b   1.000
_cell.length_c   1.000
_cell.angle_alpha   90.00
_cell.angle_beta   90.00
_cell.angle_gamma   90.00
#
_symmetry.space_group_name_H-M   'P 1'
#
loop_
_entity.id
_entity.type
_entity.pdbx_description
1 polymer ?
#
loop_
_entity_poly.entity_id
_entity_poly.type
_entity_poly.pdbx_seq_one_letter_code
_entity_poly.pdbx_strand_id
1 'polypeptide(L)'
;MSKINTKIYNTMKDNYGICSSWAVWNDSEDGSHRFDLNDKGYKINTIVKTFNEKMNDKIINKLGLHNDVVIVALNFGLRDENRVSQFKGINSVLPNYDFLIFHEELDVTKGLHRFSGDSRQKLAYKNTPLWGAYMTDLIKFNRDGKVEPVADSDSDSNNLNDLMSDVDFMNIQVKGLINELKLLESINPTIVAVGGAAFSQLNKKVVKDKLKKELGPNTNILKIDHYSRSNTVSDAVYVEKIKAVTNLIK
;
A
#
# COMPACT_ATOMS: atom_id res chain seq x y z
N MET A 1 5.68 0.65 21.02
CA MET A 1 6.39 0.48 19.74
C MET A 1 6.64 -0.99 19.54
N SER A 2 5.70 -1.65 18.86
CA SER A 2 5.96 -3.00 18.38
C SER A 2 6.96 -2.89 17.21
N LYS A 3 7.99 -3.74 17.23
CA LYS A 3 9.15 -3.63 16.32
C LYS A 3 9.21 -4.84 15.41
N ILE A 4 9.37 -4.58 14.12
CA ILE A 4 9.65 -5.61 13.14
C ILE A 4 11.02 -6.21 13.41
N ASN A 5 11.11 -7.53 13.34
CA ASN A 5 12.37 -8.26 13.31
C ASN A 5 12.52 -8.98 11.96
N THR A 6 13.70 -9.53 11.71
CA THR A 6 14.04 -10.20 10.45
C THR A 6 13.11 -11.39 10.14
N LYS A 7 12.65 -12.11 11.17
CA LYS A 7 11.74 -13.25 11.00
C LYS A 7 10.37 -12.80 10.51
N ILE A 8 9.80 -11.77 11.15
CA ILE A 8 8.51 -11.19 10.73
C ILE A 8 8.66 -10.62 9.32
N TYR A 9 9.71 -9.83 9.08
CA TYR A 9 9.98 -9.24 7.77
C TYR A 9 9.99 -10.29 6.64
N ASN A 10 10.76 -11.38 6.81
CA ASN A 10 10.83 -12.44 5.81
C ASN A 10 9.49 -13.19 5.68
N THR A 11 8.79 -13.45 6.78
CA THR A 11 7.44 -14.05 6.73
C THR A 11 6.50 -13.19 5.88
N MET A 12 6.48 -11.88 6.08
CA MET A 12 5.65 -10.96 5.30
C MET A 12 6.08 -10.91 3.83
N LYS A 13 7.39 -10.94 3.57
CA LYS A 13 7.95 -10.97 2.23
C LYS A 13 7.46 -12.19 1.46
N ASP A 14 7.63 -13.37 2.05
CA ASP A 14 7.30 -14.65 1.41
C ASP A 14 5.79 -14.82 1.15
N ASN A 15 4.94 -14.22 1.97
CA ASN A 15 3.47 -14.41 1.88
C ASN A 15 2.75 -13.27 1.16
N TYR A 16 3.26 -12.04 1.27
CA TYR A 16 2.55 -10.82 0.84
C TYR A 16 3.42 -9.85 0.06
N GLY A 17 4.71 -10.15 -0.17
CA GLY A 17 5.65 -9.27 -0.86
C GLY A 17 5.16 -8.77 -2.23
N ILE A 18 4.36 -9.56 -2.93
CA ILE A 18 3.80 -9.16 -4.23
C ILE A 18 2.69 -8.10 -4.15
N CYS A 19 2.04 -7.92 -2.99
CA CYS A 19 0.83 -7.10 -2.81
C CYS A 19 0.87 -6.17 -1.59
N SER A 20 2.01 -6.09 -0.91
CA SER A 20 2.23 -5.23 0.24
C SER A 20 3.61 -4.58 0.17
N SER A 21 3.89 -3.66 1.08
CA SER A 21 5.21 -3.03 1.24
C SER A 21 5.33 -2.30 2.58
N TRP A 22 6.30 -1.40 2.69
CA TRP A 22 6.56 -0.54 3.84
C TRP A 22 6.64 0.91 3.39
N ALA A 23 6.11 1.82 4.20
CA ALA A 23 6.08 3.25 3.94
C ALA A 23 7.44 3.93 4.14
N VAL A 24 8.42 3.56 3.32
CA VAL A 24 9.79 4.09 3.32
C VAL A 24 10.21 4.32 1.88
N TRP A 25 10.86 5.46 1.61
CA TRP A 25 11.39 5.78 0.29
C TRP A 25 12.81 6.35 0.42
N ASN A 26 13.63 6.16 -0.61
CA ASN A 26 14.89 6.89 -0.73
C ASN A 26 14.61 8.30 -1.28
N ASP A 27 15.00 9.33 -0.52
CA ASP A 27 14.70 10.73 -0.82
C ASP A 27 15.52 11.32 -1.96
N SER A 28 16.75 10.84 -2.14
CA SER A 28 17.75 11.38 -3.05
C SER A 28 17.45 11.17 -4.53
N GLU A 29 16.32 10.57 -4.88
CA GLU A 29 16.01 10.22 -6.25
C GLU A 29 14.67 10.81 -6.72
N ASP A 30 14.73 12.01 -7.27
CA ASP A 30 13.70 12.57 -8.15
C ASP A 30 14.39 12.92 -9.49
N GLY A 31 14.39 12.00 -10.46
CA GLY A 31 15.12 12.12 -11.74
C GLY A 31 14.49 11.35 -12.91
N SER A 32 14.95 11.60 -14.14
CA SER A 32 14.36 11.12 -15.40
C SER A 32 14.36 9.60 -15.56
N HIS A 33 13.26 9.08 -16.12
CA HIS A 33 12.95 7.72 -16.60
C HIS A 33 13.98 6.64 -16.28
N ARG A 34 13.65 5.76 -15.32
CA ARG A 34 14.49 4.58 -15.04
C ARG A 34 14.31 3.50 -16.10
N PHE A 35 13.10 3.41 -16.65
CA PHE A 35 12.74 2.46 -17.70
C PHE A 35 11.79 3.14 -18.69
N ASP A 36 11.95 2.80 -19.98
CA ASP A 36 10.99 3.12 -21.03
C ASP A 36 10.02 1.94 -21.18
N LEU A 37 8.73 2.25 -21.07
CA LEU A 37 7.61 1.32 -21.15
C LEU A 37 6.70 1.71 -22.32
N ASN A 38 7.20 1.55 -23.55
CA ASN A 38 6.52 1.97 -24.79
C ASN A 38 6.13 3.46 -24.79
N ASP A 39 7.13 4.34 -24.77
CA ASP A 39 7.00 5.80 -24.76
C ASP A 39 6.37 6.36 -23.47
N LYS A 40 6.37 5.55 -22.40
CA LYS A 40 5.99 5.96 -21.05
C LYS A 40 7.16 5.75 -20.11
N GLY A 41 7.38 6.72 -19.23
CA GLY A 41 8.31 6.51 -18.12
C GLY A 41 7.73 5.57 -17.08
N TYR A 42 8.51 4.60 -16.64
CA TYR A 42 8.24 3.80 -15.45
C TYR A 42 9.40 3.96 -14.46
N LYS A 43 9.08 4.23 -13.18
CA LYS A 43 10.07 4.44 -12.13
C LYS A 43 9.78 3.52 -10.96
N ILE A 44 10.83 2.94 -10.40
CA ILE A 44 10.78 2.18 -9.14
C ILE A 44 11.73 2.88 -8.16
N ASN A 45 11.28 3.20 -6.94
CA ASN A 45 12.16 3.79 -5.92
C ASN A 45 13.27 2.79 -5.52
N THR A 46 14.52 3.24 -5.33
CA THR A 46 15.64 2.33 -5.00
C THR A 46 15.47 1.61 -3.66
N ILE A 47 14.61 2.08 -2.76
CA ILE A 47 14.33 1.37 -1.50
C ILE A 47 13.91 -0.08 -1.73
N VAL A 48 13.24 -0.37 -2.86
CA VAL A 48 12.83 -1.74 -3.24
C VAL A 48 14.04 -2.65 -3.39
N LYS A 49 15.20 -2.14 -3.86
CA LYS A 49 16.44 -2.93 -3.89
C LYS A 49 16.89 -3.27 -2.47
N THR A 50 16.88 -2.29 -1.57
CA THR A 50 17.20 -2.52 -0.14
C THR A 50 16.28 -3.57 0.48
N PHE A 51 14.97 -3.53 0.19
CA PHE A 51 14.02 -4.55 0.65
C PHE A 51 14.31 -5.96 0.12
N ASN A 52 14.96 -6.04 -1.03
CA ASN A 52 15.28 -7.31 -1.68
C ASN A 52 16.70 -7.82 -1.43
N GLU A 53 17.55 -7.00 -0.82
CA GLU A 53 18.84 -7.41 -0.28
C GLU A 53 18.67 -8.21 1.03
N LYS A 54 19.80 -8.68 1.60
CA LYS A 54 19.81 -9.45 2.85
C LYS A 54 19.48 -8.54 4.05
N MET A 55 18.18 -8.37 4.31
CA MET A 55 17.65 -7.63 5.44
C MET A 55 18.05 -8.28 6.77
N ASN A 56 18.32 -7.44 7.76
CA ASN A 56 18.62 -7.85 9.13
C ASN A 56 18.07 -6.79 10.10
N ASP A 57 18.02 -7.13 11.39
CA ASP A 57 17.42 -6.27 12.42
C ASP A 57 18.06 -4.88 12.47
N LYS A 58 19.36 -4.73 12.19
CA LYS A 58 20.01 -3.42 12.17
C LYS A 58 19.47 -2.54 11.03
N ILE A 59 19.28 -3.11 9.84
CA ILE A 59 18.72 -2.38 8.69
C ILE A 59 17.24 -2.07 8.95
N ILE A 60 16.47 -3.06 9.40
CA ILE A 60 15.04 -2.91 9.74
C ILE A 60 14.83 -1.78 10.75
N ASN A 61 15.61 -1.76 11.82
CA ASN A 61 15.56 -0.70 12.83
C ASN A 61 16.00 0.67 12.25
N LYS A 62 17.00 0.71 11.36
CA LYS A 62 17.44 1.96 10.71
C LYS A 62 16.34 2.53 9.80
N LEU A 63 15.60 1.69 9.11
CA LEU A 63 14.46 2.10 8.28
C LEU A 63 13.23 2.48 9.13
N GLY A 64 13.23 2.09 10.41
CA GLY A 64 12.15 2.39 11.34
C GLY A 64 10.89 1.58 11.07
N LEU A 65 11.01 0.33 10.58
CA LEU A 65 9.83 -0.48 10.26
C LEU A 65 9.03 -0.85 11.52
N HIS A 66 7.71 -0.70 11.46
CA HIS A 66 6.81 -0.97 12.59
C HIS A 66 5.44 -1.47 12.13
N ASN A 67 4.70 -2.07 13.06
CA ASN A 67 3.41 -2.72 12.85
C ASN A 67 2.30 -2.24 13.81
N ASP A 68 2.56 -1.19 14.59
CA ASP A 68 1.55 -0.50 15.39
C ASP A 68 0.74 0.51 14.57
N VAL A 69 1.20 0.88 13.39
CA VAL A 69 0.40 1.54 12.35
C VAL A 69 0.42 0.69 11.08
N VAL A 70 -0.73 0.55 10.44
CA VAL A 70 -0.90 -0.19 9.18
C VAL A 70 -1.66 0.68 8.20
N ILE A 71 -1.08 0.93 7.04
CA ILE A 71 -1.71 1.70 5.97
C ILE A 71 -2.45 0.72 5.04
N VAL A 72 -3.74 0.95 4.84
CA VAL A 72 -4.60 0.09 4.03
C VAL A 72 -5.20 0.88 2.88
N ALA A 73 -4.72 0.63 1.66
CA ALA A 73 -5.32 1.11 0.43
C ALA A 73 -6.44 0.17 -0.05
N LEU A 74 -7.10 0.51 -1.17
CA LEU A 74 -8.29 -0.22 -1.59
C LEU A 74 -7.95 -1.56 -2.23
N ASN A 75 -7.15 -1.58 -3.30
CA ASN A 75 -6.99 -2.75 -4.15
C ASN A 75 -5.61 -2.83 -4.81
N PHE A 76 -5.12 -4.07 -4.88
CA PHE A 76 -3.88 -4.42 -5.55
C PHE A 76 -4.14 -4.65 -7.06
N GLY A 77 -3.62 -3.79 -7.92
CA GLY A 77 -3.85 -3.84 -9.38
C GLY A 77 -3.00 -4.87 -10.14
N LEU A 78 -3.46 -5.29 -11.32
CA LEU A 78 -2.74 -6.21 -12.21
C LEU A 78 -1.66 -5.49 -13.02
N ARG A 79 -0.43 -6.00 -12.98
CA ARG A 79 0.71 -5.55 -13.79
C ARG A 79 1.03 -6.61 -14.85
N ASP A 80 0.18 -6.71 -15.86
CA ASP A 80 0.29 -7.71 -16.92
C ASP A 80 0.25 -7.05 -18.30
N GLU A 81 1.34 -7.17 -19.05
CA GLU A 81 1.48 -6.61 -20.39
C GLU A 81 0.52 -7.18 -21.42
N ASN A 82 0.03 -8.41 -21.21
CA ASN A 82 -0.90 -9.09 -22.12
C ASN A 82 -2.35 -8.68 -21.86
N ARG A 83 -2.65 -8.11 -20.69
CA ARG A 83 -4.01 -7.77 -20.25
C ARG A 83 -4.23 -6.27 -20.07
N VAL A 84 -3.17 -5.52 -19.79
CA VAL A 84 -3.22 -4.08 -19.54
C VAL A 84 -2.22 -3.38 -20.47
N SER A 85 -2.74 -2.69 -21.48
CA SER A 85 -1.93 -2.03 -22.52
C SER A 85 -0.93 -1.01 -21.97
N GLN A 86 -1.24 -0.40 -20.82
CA GLN A 86 -0.35 0.54 -20.14
C GLN A 86 0.93 -0.11 -19.60
N PHE A 87 0.88 -1.42 -19.35
CA PHE A 87 1.99 -2.22 -18.87
C PHE A 87 2.65 -3.04 -20.00
N LYS A 88 2.46 -2.67 -21.27
CA LYS A 88 3.16 -3.39 -22.35
C LYS A 88 4.69 -3.25 -22.17
N GLY A 89 5.44 -4.35 -22.21
CA GLY A 89 6.90 -4.36 -22.01
C GLY A 89 7.32 -4.42 -20.54
N ILE A 90 6.38 -4.52 -19.60
CA ILE A 90 6.68 -4.44 -18.17
C ILE A 90 7.53 -5.64 -17.74
N ASN A 91 7.37 -6.79 -18.37
CA ASN A 91 8.12 -8.01 -18.07
C ASN A 91 9.62 -7.90 -18.38
N SER A 92 10.03 -7.01 -19.30
CA SER A 92 11.45 -6.80 -19.60
C SER A 92 12.13 -5.82 -18.63
N VAL A 93 11.35 -5.08 -17.83
CA VAL A 93 11.85 -4.01 -16.96
C VAL A 93 11.52 -4.20 -15.49
N LEU A 94 10.46 -4.95 -15.15
CA LEU A 94 10.11 -5.27 -13.78
C LEU A 94 10.99 -6.41 -13.27
N PRO A 95 11.91 -6.15 -12.35
CA PRO A 95 12.53 -7.22 -11.59
C PRO A 95 11.47 -7.96 -10.77
N ASN A 96 11.67 -9.26 -10.55
CA ASN A 96 10.88 -10.05 -9.62
C ASN A 96 11.24 -9.65 -8.17
N TYR A 97 10.79 -8.47 -7.76
CA TYR A 97 11.02 -7.90 -6.45
C TYR A 97 9.75 -7.92 -5.63
N ASP A 98 9.87 -8.40 -4.40
CA ASP A 98 8.86 -8.20 -3.37
C ASP A 98 8.88 -6.75 -2.88
N PHE A 99 7.80 -6.33 -2.23
CA PHE A 99 7.65 -5.00 -1.66
C PHE A 99 7.84 -3.89 -2.71
N LEU A 100 7.43 -4.17 -3.94
CA LEU A 100 7.48 -3.21 -5.06
C LEU A 100 6.27 -2.28 -5.08
N ILE A 101 5.11 -2.78 -4.64
CA ILE A 101 3.85 -2.03 -4.65
C ILE A 101 3.97 -0.79 -3.75
N PHE A 102 3.35 0.32 -4.16
CA PHE A 102 3.47 1.67 -3.54
C PHE A 102 4.83 2.38 -3.75
N HIS A 103 5.75 1.77 -4.51
CA HIS A 103 7.04 2.37 -4.84
C HIS A 103 7.24 2.51 -6.36
N GLU A 104 6.15 2.48 -7.13
CA GLU A 104 6.17 2.49 -8.59
C GLU A 104 5.40 3.68 -9.15
N GLU A 105 6.03 4.41 -10.05
CA GLU A 105 5.43 5.56 -10.71
C GLU A 105 5.35 5.30 -12.21
N LEU A 106 4.12 5.28 -12.74
CA LEU A 106 3.84 5.19 -14.17
C LEU A 106 3.51 6.58 -14.72
N ASP A 107 4.09 6.93 -15.86
CA ASP A 107 3.70 8.12 -16.63
C ASP A 107 2.29 7.93 -17.21
N VAL A 108 1.31 8.60 -16.59
CA VAL A 108 -0.10 8.54 -16.96
C VAL A 108 -0.45 9.49 -18.12
N THR A 109 0.48 10.36 -18.56
CA THR A 109 0.21 11.27 -19.68
C THR A 109 1.44 11.38 -20.58
N LYS A 110 1.41 10.62 -21.69
CA LYS A 110 2.49 10.56 -22.70
C LYS A 110 3.08 11.97 -22.96
N GLY A 111 4.38 12.13 -22.70
CA GLY A 111 5.13 13.35 -23.00
C GLY A 111 4.90 14.55 -22.06
N LEU A 112 4.00 14.45 -21.07
CA LEU A 112 3.79 15.48 -20.05
C LEU A 112 4.35 15.10 -18.67
N HIS A 113 4.92 13.89 -18.54
CA HIS A 113 5.63 13.40 -17.35
C HIS A 113 4.80 13.51 -16.07
N ARG A 114 3.53 13.09 -16.15
CA ARG A 114 2.61 13.08 -15.00
C ARG A 114 2.60 11.68 -14.43
N PHE A 115 3.15 11.51 -13.23
CA PHE A 115 3.25 10.22 -12.57
C PHE A 115 2.05 9.92 -11.65
N SER A 116 1.78 8.63 -11.41
CA SER A 116 0.63 8.07 -10.67
C SER A 116 0.42 8.60 -9.23
N GLY A 117 1.43 9.22 -8.60
CA GLY A 117 1.25 10.00 -7.37
C GLY A 117 1.95 9.45 -6.13
N ASP A 118 2.69 8.35 -6.22
CA ASP A 118 3.47 7.77 -5.10
C ASP A 118 4.42 8.80 -4.46
N SER A 119 4.91 9.77 -5.25
CA SER A 119 5.73 10.90 -4.75
C SER A 119 5.06 11.66 -3.60
N ARG A 120 3.73 11.76 -3.57
CA ARG A 120 2.98 12.44 -2.50
C ARG A 120 2.96 11.64 -1.20
N GLN A 121 2.89 10.32 -1.29
CA GLN A 121 2.96 9.45 -0.11
C GLN A 121 4.32 9.61 0.56
N LYS A 122 5.41 9.52 -0.23
CA LYS A 122 6.78 9.82 0.23
C LYS A 122 6.85 11.15 0.99
N LEU A 123 6.34 12.23 0.41
CA LEU A 123 6.38 13.56 1.03
C LEU A 123 5.53 13.66 2.31
N ALA A 124 4.33 13.09 2.29
CA ALA A 124 3.36 13.26 3.37
C ALA A 124 3.60 12.33 4.56
N TYR A 125 4.19 11.15 4.34
CA TYR A 125 4.41 10.16 5.39
C TYR A 125 5.71 10.43 6.15
N LYS A 126 6.69 11.06 5.49
CA LYS A 126 7.96 11.42 6.11
C LYS A 126 7.75 12.28 7.35
N ASN A 127 8.49 11.94 8.42
CA ASN A 127 8.40 12.58 9.74
C ASN A 127 7.02 12.47 10.41
N THR A 128 6.22 11.47 10.03
CA THR A 128 4.97 11.12 10.72
C THR A 128 5.03 9.65 11.18
N PRO A 129 4.13 9.20 12.06
CA PRO A 129 3.98 7.77 12.39
C PRO A 129 3.69 6.87 11.18
N LEU A 130 3.33 7.41 10.02
CA LEU A 130 3.16 6.62 8.80
C LEU A 130 4.50 6.16 8.22
N TRP A 131 5.60 6.86 8.48
CA TRP A 131 6.91 6.43 7.98
C TRP A 131 7.32 5.10 8.64
N GLY A 132 7.72 4.13 7.83
CA GLY A 132 8.06 2.78 8.30
C GLY A 132 6.85 1.87 8.58
N ALA A 133 5.63 2.38 8.46
CA ALA A 133 4.42 1.57 8.65
C ALA A 133 4.30 0.50 7.55
N TYR A 134 3.72 -0.65 7.90
CA TYR A 134 3.34 -1.66 6.90
C TYR A 134 2.22 -1.14 5.99
N MET A 135 2.31 -1.40 4.69
CA MET A 135 1.35 -0.97 3.67
C MET A 135 0.77 -2.18 2.96
N THR A 136 -0.55 -2.23 2.79
CA THR A 136 -1.23 -3.28 2.04
C THR A 136 -2.52 -2.75 1.41
N ASP A 137 -3.11 -3.51 0.50
CA ASP A 137 -4.48 -3.30 0.02
C ASP A 137 -5.51 -4.13 0.77
N LEU A 138 -6.76 -3.67 0.83
CA LEU A 138 -7.89 -4.43 1.39
C LEU A 138 -8.33 -5.55 0.44
N ILE A 139 -8.56 -5.21 -0.83
CA ILE A 139 -9.02 -6.12 -1.87
C ILE A 139 -7.80 -6.68 -2.60
N LYS A 140 -7.47 -7.92 -2.28
CA LYS A 140 -6.30 -8.62 -2.85
C LYS A 140 -6.41 -10.15 -2.83
N PHE A 141 -7.56 -10.69 -2.43
CA PHE A 141 -7.80 -12.13 -2.41
C PHE A 141 -8.89 -12.50 -3.40
N ASN A 142 -8.73 -13.62 -4.10
CA ASN A 142 -9.80 -14.22 -4.89
C ASN A 142 -10.82 -14.93 -4.00
N ARG A 143 -11.85 -15.53 -4.60
CA ARG A 143 -12.93 -16.23 -3.86
C ARG A 143 -12.46 -17.47 -3.08
N ASP A 144 -11.28 -18.00 -3.40
CA ASP A 144 -10.65 -19.09 -2.65
C ASP A 144 -9.74 -18.58 -1.52
N GLY A 145 -9.62 -17.26 -1.34
CA GLY A 145 -8.77 -16.64 -0.32
C GLY A 145 -7.28 -16.61 -0.69
N LYS A 146 -6.92 -16.82 -1.96
CA LYS A 146 -5.54 -16.70 -2.45
C LYS A 146 -5.26 -15.29 -2.94
N VAL A 147 -4.04 -14.80 -2.74
CA VAL A 147 -3.66 -13.47 -3.23
C VAL A 147 -3.77 -13.43 -4.76
N GLU A 148 -4.50 -12.45 -5.28
CA GLU A 148 -4.72 -12.26 -6.70
C GLU A 148 -4.95 -10.76 -7.00
N PRO A 149 -4.24 -10.19 -7.99
CA PRO A 149 -4.45 -8.81 -8.40
C PRO A 149 -5.81 -8.61 -9.08
N VAL A 150 -6.39 -7.42 -8.87
CA VAL A 150 -7.59 -6.97 -9.59
C VAL A 150 -7.18 -6.42 -10.94
N ALA A 151 -7.86 -6.85 -12.01
CA ALA A 151 -7.54 -6.44 -13.37
C ALA A 151 -7.72 -4.93 -13.61
N ASP A 152 -8.71 -4.32 -12.96
CA ASP A 152 -8.95 -2.88 -12.98
C ASP A 152 -8.49 -2.29 -11.64
N SER A 153 -7.48 -1.42 -11.70
CA SER A 153 -6.97 -0.72 -10.53
C SER A 153 -7.79 0.53 -10.17
N ASP A 154 -8.73 0.95 -11.02
CA ASP A 154 -9.56 2.12 -10.77
C ASP A 154 -10.58 1.83 -9.67
N SER A 155 -10.42 2.51 -8.52
CA SER A 155 -11.26 2.38 -7.33
C SER A 155 -12.74 2.68 -7.57
N ASP A 156 -13.05 3.42 -8.65
CA ASP A 156 -14.43 3.80 -9.01
C ASP A 156 -15.02 2.92 -10.12
N SER A 157 -14.30 1.88 -10.57
CA SER A 157 -14.81 0.95 -11.57
C SER A 157 -16.07 0.23 -11.09
N ASN A 158 -17.03 0.02 -12.01
CA ASN A 158 -18.26 -0.75 -11.71
C ASN A 158 -17.92 -2.12 -11.11
N ASN A 159 -16.86 -2.76 -11.61
CA ASN A 159 -16.41 -4.06 -11.11
C ASN A 159 -15.96 -4.01 -9.63
N LEU A 160 -15.18 -3.01 -9.20
CA LEU A 160 -14.80 -2.89 -7.79
C LEU A 160 -16.00 -2.53 -6.91
N ASN A 161 -16.93 -1.72 -7.40
CA ASN A 161 -18.16 -1.40 -6.69
C ASN A 161 -19.04 -2.64 -6.48
N ASP A 162 -19.15 -3.51 -7.49
CA ASP A 162 -19.86 -4.78 -7.41
C ASP A 162 -19.18 -5.71 -6.39
N LEU A 163 -17.85 -5.85 -6.45
CA LEU A 163 -17.07 -6.65 -5.50
C LEU A 163 -17.20 -6.13 -4.06
N MET A 164 -17.18 -4.81 -3.85
CA MET A 164 -17.37 -4.18 -2.53
C MET A 164 -18.78 -4.33 -1.97
N SER A 165 -19.76 -4.59 -2.85
CA SER A 165 -21.15 -4.82 -2.50
C SER A 165 -21.44 -6.30 -2.20
N ASP A 166 -20.60 -7.22 -2.70
CA ASP A 166 -20.64 -8.64 -2.38
C ASP A 166 -20.12 -8.90 -0.95
N VAL A 167 -21.05 -9.24 -0.06
CA VAL A 167 -20.78 -9.47 1.36
C VAL A 167 -19.84 -10.66 1.59
N ASP A 168 -20.00 -11.74 0.82
CA ASP A 168 -19.18 -12.95 0.99
C ASP A 168 -17.75 -12.71 0.49
N PHE A 169 -17.63 -12.01 -0.64
CA PHE A 169 -16.33 -11.57 -1.14
C PHE A 169 -15.62 -10.66 -0.13
N MET A 170 -16.30 -9.66 0.41
CA MET A 170 -15.70 -8.76 1.42
C MET A 170 -15.38 -9.47 2.74
N ASN A 171 -16.14 -10.49 3.12
CA ASN A 171 -15.82 -11.33 4.28
C ASN A 171 -14.49 -12.06 4.10
N ILE A 172 -14.18 -12.52 2.88
CA ILE A 172 -12.88 -13.10 2.53
C ILE A 172 -11.78 -12.04 2.67
N GLN A 173 -11.98 -10.85 2.11
CA GLN A 173 -10.98 -9.77 2.19
C GLN A 173 -10.66 -9.38 3.63
N VAL A 174 -11.68 -9.19 4.47
CA VAL A 174 -11.51 -8.82 5.89
C VAL A 174 -10.83 -9.96 6.67
N LYS A 175 -11.19 -11.23 6.41
CA LYS A 175 -10.53 -12.38 7.04
C LYS A 175 -9.06 -12.46 6.64
N GLY A 176 -8.76 -12.27 5.35
CA GLY A 176 -7.40 -12.26 4.82
C GLY A 176 -6.55 -11.16 5.45
N LEU A 177 -7.08 -9.92 5.52
CA LEU A 177 -6.41 -8.81 6.20
C LEU A 177 -6.14 -9.12 7.68
N ILE A 178 -7.11 -9.66 8.42
CA ILE A 178 -6.89 -10.02 9.83
C ILE A 178 -5.77 -11.07 9.97
N ASN A 179 -5.76 -12.09 9.11
CA ASN A 179 -4.73 -13.13 9.15
C ASN A 179 -3.35 -12.55 8.83
N GLU A 180 -3.27 -11.67 7.83
CA GLU A 180 -2.06 -10.94 7.48
C GLU A 180 -1.54 -10.10 8.65
N LEU A 181 -2.40 -9.33 9.32
CA LEU A 181 -2.00 -8.50 10.46
C LEU A 181 -1.62 -9.34 11.70
N LYS A 182 -2.17 -10.55 11.84
CA LYS A 182 -1.72 -11.52 12.85
C LYS A 182 -0.34 -12.08 12.53
N LEU A 183 -0.05 -12.39 11.26
CA LEU A 183 1.28 -12.82 10.81
C LEU A 183 2.32 -11.71 10.98
N LEU A 184 1.90 -10.46 10.80
CA LEU A 184 2.67 -9.26 11.10
C LEU A 184 2.87 -9.05 12.61
N GLU A 185 2.19 -9.81 13.47
CA GLU A 185 2.18 -9.67 14.92
C GLU A 185 1.67 -8.29 15.40
N SER A 186 0.74 -7.67 14.66
CA SER A 186 0.12 -6.41 15.06
C SER A 186 -0.84 -6.61 16.24
N ILE A 187 -0.65 -5.80 17.28
CA ILE A 187 -1.51 -5.78 18.47
C ILE A 187 -2.01 -4.35 18.70
N ASN A 188 -3.32 -4.17 18.73
CA ASN A 188 -4.01 -2.89 18.79
C ASN A 188 -3.53 -1.87 17.73
N PRO A 189 -3.38 -2.25 16.44
CA PRO A 189 -2.84 -1.32 15.46
C PRO A 189 -3.79 -0.13 15.21
N THR A 190 -3.22 1.01 14.83
CA THR A 190 -3.97 2.04 14.12
C THR A 190 -3.97 1.73 12.63
N ILE A 191 -5.13 1.35 12.09
CA ILE A 191 -5.33 1.11 10.67
C ILE A 191 -5.66 2.44 10.00
N VAL A 192 -4.80 2.87 9.09
CA VAL A 192 -4.94 4.12 8.33
C VAL A 192 -5.45 3.79 6.93
N ALA A 193 -6.75 3.97 6.74
CA ALA A 193 -7.41 3.71 5.47
C ALA A 193 -7.16 4.86 4.48
N VAL A 194 -6.65 4.53 3.30
CA VAL A 194 -6.38 5.49 2.23
C VAL A 194 -7.62 5.68 1.38
N GLY A 195 -8.17 6.90 1.37
CA GLY A 195 -9.35 7.25 0.57
C GLY A 195 -10.68 6.82 1.19
N GLY A 196 -11.77 7.27 0.56
CA GLY A 196 -13.13 7.06 1.05
C GLY A 196 -13.59 5.60 0.96
N ALA A 197 -13.26 4.91 -0.13
CA ALA A 197 -13.70 3.54 -0.39
C ALA A 197 -13.17 2.55 0.65
N ALA A 198 -11.84 2.47 0.83
CA ALA A 198 -11.22 1.60 1.85
C ALA A 198 -11.74 1.91 3.26
N PHE A 199 -11.84 3.21 3.61
CA PHE A 199 -12.36 3.62 4.91
C PHE A 199 -13.82 3.20 5.11
N SER A 200 -14.68 3.36 4.10
CA SER A 200 -16.09 2.99 4.21
C SER A 200 -16.26 1.50 4.51
N GLN A 201 -15.46 0.63 3.89
CA GLN A 201 -15.51 -0.82 4.11
C GLN A 201 -14.99 -1.19 5.49
N LEU A 202 -13.82 -0.66 5.88
CA LEU A 202 -13.18 -0.92 7.17
C LEU A 202 -13.99 -0.37 8.35
N ASN A 203 -14.65 0.77 8.18
CA ASN A 203 -15.42 1.45 9.24
C ASN A 203 -16.84 0.89 9.42
N LYS A 204 -17.29 -0.07 8.59
CA LYS A 204 -18.54 -0.82 8.83
C LYS A 204 -18.50 -1.44 10.22
N LYS A 205 -19.56 -1.26 11.02
CA LYS A 205 -19.61 -1.71 12.43
C LYS A 205 -19.16 -3.17 12.59
N VAL A 206 -19.69 -4.08 11.78
CA VAL A 206 -19.33 -5.51 11.81
C VAL A 206 -17.85 -5.77 11.55
N VAL A 207 -17.22 -5.02 10.64
CA VAL A 207 -15.80 -5.13 10.31
C VAL A 207 -14.96 -4.59 11.47
N LYS A 208 -15.31 -3.42 12.01
CA LYS A 208 -14.62 -2.85 13.18
C LYS A 208 -14.66 -3.75 14.39
N ASP A 209 -15.84 -4.30 14.70
CA ASP A 209 -16.02 -5.18 15.86
C ASP A 209 -15.15 -6.43 15.70
N LYS A 210 -15.05 -6.99 14.48
CA LYS A 210 -14.17 -8.11 14.16
C LYS A 210 -12.69 -7.75 14.28
N LEU A 211 -12.27 -6.61 13.73
CA LEU A 211 -10.87 -6.14 13.86
C LEU A 211 -10.49 -5.96 15.33
N LYS A 212 -11.34 -5.31 16.14
CA LYS A 212 -11.09 -5.14 17.58
C LYS A 212 -11.06 -6.45 18.35
N LYS A 213 -11.94 -7.39 18.00
CA LYS A 213 -11.95 -8.72 18.60
C LYS A 213 -10.65 -9.49 18.32
N GLU A 214 -10.17 -9.43 17.08
CA GLU A 214 -9.08 -10.28 16.60
C GLU A 214 -7.69 -9.66 16.75
N LEU A 215 -7.58 -8.33 16.75
CA LEU A 215 -6.32 -7.59 16.83
C LEU A 215 -6.17 -6.78 18.12
N GLY A 216 -7.25 -6.66 18.91
CA GLY A 216 -7.25 -6.05 20.24
C GLY A 216 -8.21 -4.85 20.36
N PRO A 217 -8.74 -4.58 21.57
CA PRO A 217 -9.84 -3.63 21.78
C PRO A 217 -9.50 -2.17 21.43
N ASN A 218 -8.20 -1.83 21.44
CA ASN A 218 -7.70 -0.50 21.12
C ASN A 218 -7.36 -0.33 19.63
N THR A 219 -7.60 -1.35 18.80
CA THR A 219 -7.51 -1.23 17.34
C THR A 219 -8.40 -0.08 16.87
N ASN A 220 -7.81 0.87 16.16
CA ASN A 220 -8.48 2.08 15.70
C ASN A 220 -8.39 2.20 14.17
N ILE A 221 -9.33 2.93 13.57
CA ILE A 221 -9.35 3.16 12.13
C ILE A 221 -9.40 4.67 11.88
N LEU A 222 -8.41 5.18 11.15
CA LEU A 222 -8.35 6.56 10.69
C LEU A 222 -8.48 6.61 9.18
N LYS A 223 -9.00 7.72 8.66
CA LYS A 223 -9.05 7.99 7.22
C LYS A 223 -8.01 9.03 6.86
N ILE A 224 -7.26 8.79 5.78
CA ILE A 224 -6.50 9.83 5.09
C ILE A 224 -7.01 10.04 3.66
N ASP A 225 -6.77 11.23 3.11
CA ASP A 225 -7.11 11.54 1.73
C ASP A 225 -6.29 10.66 0.76
N HIS A 226 -6.91 10.27 -0.35
CA HIS A 226 -6.23 9.53 -1.41
C HIS A 226 -5.10 10.37 -2.01
N TYR A 227 -3.95 9.75 -2.26
CA TYR A 227 -2.73 10.43 -2.71
C TYR A 227 -2.75 10.83 -4.20
N SER A 228 -3.67 10.27 -4.99
CA SER A 228 -3.81 10.60 -6.42
C SER A 228 -3.90 12.12 -6.66
N ARG A 229 -3.23 12.56 -7.74
CA ARG A 229 -3.24 13.96 -8.21
C ARG A 229 -4.60 14.45 -8.70
N SER A 230 -5.57 13.54 -8.87
CA SER A 230 -6.96 13.90 -9.16
C SER A 230 -7.65 14.66 -8.02
N ASN A 231 -7.08 14.65 -6.81
CA ASN A 231 -7.64 15.36 -5.64
C ASN A 231 -7.47 16.90 -5.68
N THR A 232 -6.93 17.46 -6.78
CA THR A 232 -6.76 18.89 -7.11
C THR A 232 -6.07 19.80 -6.09
N VAL A 233 -5.61 19.28 -4.95
CA VAL A 233 -4.82 20.03 -3.97
C VAL A 233 -3.33 19.97 -4.30
N SER A 234 -2.59 21.00 -3.89
CA SER A 234 -1.12 21.00 -3.98
C SER A 234 -0.52 19.97 -3.01
N ASP A 235 0.69 19.51 -3.32
CA ASP A 235 1.40 18.54 -2.49
C ASP A 235 1.62 19.08 -1.06
N ALA A 236 1.90 20.38 -0.90
CA ALA A 236 2.04 21.01 0.40
C ALA A 236 0.73 20.94 1.22
N VAL A 237 -0.41 21.24 0.60
CA VAL A 237 -1.72 21.14 1.27
C VAL A 237 -2.04 19.69 1.63
N TYR A 238 -1.73 18.75 0.74
CA TYR A 238 -1.89 17.33 1.02
C TYR A 238 -1.05 16.88 2.23
N VAL A 239 0.23 17.25 2.27
CA VAL A 239 1.15 16.94 3.38
C VAL A 239 0.60 17.44 4.72
N GLU A 240 0.12 18.68 4.78
CA GLU A 240 -0.43 19.24 6.03
C GLU A 240 -1.72 18.55 6.48
N LYS A 241 -2.59 18.17 5.54
CA LYS A 241 -3.77 17.35 5.86
C LYS A 241 -3.39 15.99 6.45
N ILE A 242 -2.39 15.32 5.86
CA ILE A 242 -1.91 14.04 6.37
C ILE A 242 -1.33 14.20 7.77
N LYS A 243 -0.44 15.18 7.97
CA LYS A 243 0.13 15.48 9.30
C LYS A 243 -0.95 15.69 10.36
N ALA A 244 -1.96 16.50 10.05
CA ALA A 244 -3.06 16.79 10.97
C ALA A 244 -3.80 15.53 11.42
N VAL A 245 -4.05 14.57 10.51
CA VAL A 245 -4.66 13.28 10.86
C VAL A 245 -3.69 12.42 11.67
N THR A 246 -2.42 12.37 11.28
CA THR A 246 -1.43 11.49 11.92
C THR A 246 -1.09 11.91 13.35
N ASN A 247 -1.32 13.18 13.72
CA ASN A 247 -1.22 13.65 15.11
C ASN A 247 -2.26 12.99 16.05
N LEU A 248 -3.27 12.31 15.50
CA LEU A 248 -4.26 11.54 16.27
C LEU A 248 -3.79 10.12 16.58
N ILE A 249 -2.70 9.66 15.97
CA ILE A 249 -2.08 8.36 16.23
C ILE A 249 -1.35 8.47 17.56
N LYS A 250 -1.69 7.59 18.50
CA LYS A 250 -1.14 7.54 19.86
C LYS A 250 -0.08 6.47 20.00
#